data_AF-A0A948X7W7-F1
#
_entry.id   AF-A0A948X7W7-F1
#
_cell.length_a   1.000
_cell.length_b   1.000
_cell.length_c   1.000
_cell.angle_alpha   90.00
_cell.angle_beta   90.00
_cell.angle_gamma   90.00
#
_symmetry.space_group_name_H-M   'P 1'
#
loop_
_entity.id
_entity.type
_entity.pdbx_description
1 polymer ?
#
loop_
_entity_poly.entity_id
_entity_poly.type
_entity_poly.pdbx_seq_one_letter_code
_entity_poly.pdbx_strand_id
1 'polypeptide(L)' 'MKSTPSTPAPAPIAGSTRDPDLLKVGDALRRAARKAIELSQQTGTPCYIWQDGRVVNVGAQVRT' A
#
# COMPACT_ATOMS: atom_id res chain seq x y z
N MET A 1 -10.86 -38.42 -4.98
CA MET A 1 -11.20 -37.09 -4.43
C MET A 1 -9.90 -36.34 -4.21
N LYS A 2 -9.54 -35.36 -5.06
CA LYS A 2 -8.29 -34.59 -4.90
C LYS A 2 -8.61 -33.36 -4.06
N SER A 3 -8.06 -33.33 -2.85
CA SER A 3 -8.13 -32.20 -1.92
C SER A 3 -7.34 -31.03 -2.50
N THR A 4 -8.01 -29.92 -2.79
CA THR A 4 -7.35 -28.64 -3.09
C THR A 4 -6.55 -28.17 -1.88
N PRO A 5 -5.29 -27.74 -2.02
CA PRO A 5 -4.63 -27.04 -0.93
C PRO A 5 -5.23 -25.63 -0.84
N SER A 6 -5.89 -25.33 0.28
CA SER A 6 -6.32 -23.97 0.60
C SER A 6 -5.06 -23.12 0.78
N THR A 7 -4.80 -22.18 -0.12
CA THR A 7 -3.82 -21.11 0.09
C THR A 7 -4.21 -20.37 1.38
N PRO A 8 -3.41 -20.42 2.46
CA PRO A 8 -3.70 -19.61 3.62
C PRO A 8 -3.55 -18.14 3.22
N ALA A 9 -4.54 -17.32 3.58
CA ALA A 9 -4.45 -15.87 3.46
C ALA A 9 -3.12 -15.38 4.06
N PRO A 10 -2.47 -14.34 3.49
CA PRO A 10 -1.21 -13.85 4.03
C PRO A 10 -1.41 -13.49 5.51
N ALA A 11 -0.60 -14.10 6.37
CA ALA A 11 -0.60 -13.81 7.79
C ALA A 11 -0.43 -12.29 7.99
N PRO A 12 -1.09 -11.67 8.99
CA PRO A 12 -0.77 -10.30 9.34
C PRO A 12 0.72 -10.26 9.66
N ILE A 13 1.47 -9.42 8.95
CA ILE A 13 2.86 -9.09 9.26
C ILE A 13 2.90 -8.30 10.59
N ALA A 14 2.46 -8.93 11.67
CA ALA A 14 2.53 -8.40 13.02
C ALA A 14 3.94 -8.66 13.59
N GLY A 15 4.96 -8.19 12.87
CA GLY A 15 6.25 -7.92 13.48
C GLY A 15 6.11 -6.60 14.21
N SER A 16 5.71 -6.63 15.49
CA SER A 16 5.97 -5.49 16.36
C SER A 16 7.49 -5.32 16.37
N THR A 17 8.00 -4.36 15.60
CA THR A 17 9.38 -3.97 15.75
C THR A 17 9.51 -3.44 17.17
N ARG A 18 10.24 -4.17 18.00
CA ARG A 18 10.50 -3.81 19.40
C ARG A 18 11.47 -2.63 19.52
N ASP A 19 11.98 -2.16 18.38
CA ASP A 19 12.84 -1.00 18.29
C ASP A 19 12.03 0.28 18.56
N PRO A 20 12.36 1.04 19.62
CA PRO A 20 11.73 2.32 19.94
C PRO A 20 11.67 3.29 18.75
N ASP A 21 12.68 3.28 17.88
CA ASP A 21 12.77 4.21 16.74
C ASP A 21 11.77 3.88 15.63
N LEU A 22 11.35 2.61 15.53
CA LEU A 22 10.42 2.16 14.50
C LEU A 22 8.97 2.14 14.97
N LEU A 23 8.68 2.49 16.22
CA LEU A 23 7.31 2.50 16.77
C LEU A 23 6.32 3.35 15.96
N LYS A 24 6.79 4.44 15.36
CA LYS A 24 5.95 5.39 14.60
C LYS A 24 6.11 5.27 13.09
N VAL A 25 6.85 4.27 12.59
CA VAL A 25 7.17 4.15 11.17
C VAL A 25 5.90 3.97 10.33
N GLY A 26 4.93 3.19 10.80
CA GLY A 26 3.66 2.97 10.11
C GLY A 26 2.87 4.26 9.89
N ASP A 27 2.81 5.12 10.91
CA ASP A 27 2.13 6.42 10.81
C ASP A 27 2.88 7.42 9.93
N ALA A 28 4.22 7.39 9.96
CA ALA A 28 5.04 8.18 9.05
C ALA A 28 4.81 7.76 7.59
N LEU A 29 4.83 6.45 7.31
CA LEU A 29 4.59 5.90 5.98
C LEU A 29 3.18 6.22 5.47
N ARG A 30 2.15 6.10 6.32
CA ARG A 30 0.77 6.44 5.93
C ARG A 30 0.62 7.93 5.58
N ARG A 31 1.27 8.82 6.33
CA ARG A 31 1.29 10.26 6.02
C ARG A 31 2.03 10.55 4.71
N ALA A 32 3.18 9.91 4.49
CA ALA A 32 3.96 10.06 3.27
C ALA A 32 3.18 9.58 2.04
N ALA A 33 2.55 8.41 2.13
CA ALA A 33 1.70 7.87 1.06
C ALA A 33 0.55 8.81 0.70
N ARG A 34 -0.15 9.37 1.70
CA ARG A 34 -1.21 10.37 1.47
C ARG A 34 -0.69 11.59 0.71
N LYS A 35 0.47 12.13 1.11
CA LYS A 35 1.09 13.27 0.43
C LYS A 35 1.56 12.97 -1.00
N ALA A 36 2.07 11.77 -1.25
CA ALA A 36 2.43 11.34 -2.59
C ALA A 36 1.21 11.30 -3.52
N ILE A 37 0.07 10.78 -3.02
CA ILE A 37 -1.18 10.76 -3.77
C ILE A 37 -1.67 12.19 -4.04
N GLU A 38 -1.75 13.05 -3.02
CA GLU A 38 -2.12 14.47 -3.17
C GLU A 38 -1.26 15.18 -4.23
N LEU A 39 0.07 15.02 -4.15
CA LEU A 39 1.01 15.63 -5.08
C LEU A 39 0.82 15.11 -6.50
N SER A 40 0.65 13.79 -6.66
CA SER A 40 0.46 13.16 -7.97
C SER A 40 -0.76 13.70 -8.72
N GLN A 41 -1.84 13.97 -7.99
CA GLN A 41 -3.06 14.58 -8.53
C GLN A 41 -2.84 16.05 -8.92
N GLN A 42 -2.01 16.78 -8.17
CA GLN A 42 -1.71 18.19 -8.44
C GLN A 42 -0.80 18.36 -9.66
N THR A 43 0.22 17.51 -9.79
CA THR A 43 1.25 17.64 -10.84
C THR A 43 0.93 16.83 -12.10
N GLY A 44 -0.11 16.00 -12.06
CA GLY A 44 -0.39 15.03 -13.12
C GLY A 44 0.68 13.93 -13.23
N THR A 45 1.53 13.77 -12.21
CA THR A 45 2.52 12.71 -12.17
C THR A 45 1.84 11.37 -11.87
N PRO A 46 2.12 10.29 -12.60
CA PRO A 46 1.58 8.96 -12.28
C PRO A 46 1.98 8.51 -10.88
N CYS A 47 1.06 7.88 -10.15
CA CYS A 47 1.33 7.27 -8.85
C CYS A 47 0.81 5.85 -8.85
N TYR A 48 1.70 4.87 -8.77
CA TYR A 48 1.35 3.45 -8.88
C TYR A 48 1.38 2.76 -7.52
N ILE A 49 0.37 1.92 -7.26
CA ILE A 49 0.32 1.04 -6.09
C ILE A 49 0.09 -0.41 -6.53
N TRP A 50 0.43 -1.35 -5.66
CA TRP A 50 0.00 -2.74 -5.78
C TRP A 50 -1.33 -2.92 -5.06
N GLN A 51 -2.37 -3.29 -5.80
CA GLN A 51 -3.72 -3.52 -5.28
C GLN A 51 -4.30 -4.77 -5.93
N ASP A 52 -4.77 -5.72 -5.13
CA ASP A 52 -5.44 -6.94 -5.58
C ASP A 52 -4.66 -7.73 -6.66
N GLY A 53 -3.34 -7.85 -6.45
CA GLY A 53 -2.46 -8.59 -7.35
C GLY A 53 -2.14 -7.87 -8.66
N ARG A 54 -2.45 -6.58 -8.77
CA ARG A 54 -2.24 -5.76 -9.97
C ARG A 54 -1.60 -4.42 -9.61
N VAL A 55 -0.92 -3.81 -10.58
CA VAL A 55 -0.44 -2.44 -10.48
C VAL A 55 -1.54 -1.49 -10.92
N VAL A 56 -1.92 -0.53 -10.05
CA VAL A 56 -2.98 0.45 -10.29
C VAL A 56 -2.39 1.85 -10.21
N ASN A 57 -2.72 2.71 -11.18
CA ASN A 57 -2.38 4.13 -11.11
C ASN A 57 -3.46 4.89 -10.33
N VAL A 58 -3.12 5.37 -9.13
CA VAL A 58 -4.00 6.16 -8.25
C VAL A 58 -3.82 7.67 -8.40
N GLY A 59 -2.77 8.11 -9.11
CA GLY A 59 -2.52 9.53 -9.41
C GLY A 59 -3.25 10.02 -10.65
N ALA A 60 -3.59 9.13 -11.57
CA ALA A 60 -4.33 9.46 -12.79
C ALA A 60 -5.85 9.53 -12.54
N GLN A 61 -6.31 10.52 -11.77
CA GLN A 61 -7.70 10.94 -11.88
C GLN A 61 -7.82 11.87 -13.10
N VAL A 62 -8.13 11.25 -14.25
CA VAL A 62 -8.58 11.97 -15.45
C VAL A 62 -9.87 12.69 -15.06
N ARG A 63 -9.85 14.02 -15.01
CA ARG A 63 -11.07 14.83 -14.93
C ARG A 63 -11.96 14.42 -16.12
N THR A 64 -13.05 13.73 -15.82
CA THR A 64 -14.17 13.54 -16.74
C THR A 64 -15.24 14.56 -16.37
#